data_AF-A0A6G0PXQ5-F1
#
_entry.id   AF-A0A6G0PXQ5-F1
#
_cell.length_a   1.000
_cell.length_b   1.000
_cell.length_c   1.000
_cell.angle_alpha   90.00
_cell.angle_beta   90.00
_cell.angle_gamma   90.00
#
_symmetry.space_group_name_H-M   'P 1'
#
loop_
_entity.id
_entity.type
_entity.pdbx_description
1 polymer ?
#
loop_
_entity_poly.entity_id
_entity_poly.type
_entity_poly.pdbx_seq_one_letter_code
_entity_poly.pdbx_strand_id
1 'polypeptide(L)'
;ITDPKDVQHILSTNFNNYVKPQGFLDAFQEIFENSFFAVNHHPQVPDAGAGWRLQRKVAAKVFTTANFRTFTEQVFARHGEETLVTVRAEAIKARAREGQSQSKDGSFRCDMQEISARYTLNSIFDVAFGLPLSEIEGTENFAEHMSFVNKHCAQRLFVKQYYKLLRWVMPSERELRR
;
A
#
# COMPACT_ATOMS: atom_id res chain seq x y z
N ILE A 1 -11.98 17.55 -12.73
CA ILE A 1 -13.13 16.64 -12.59
C ILE A 1 -14.00 17.23 -11.50
N THR A 2 -15.10 17.86 -11.89
CA THR A 2 -16.00 18.56 -10.95
C THR A 2 -17.46 18.17 -11.15
N ASP A 3 -17.79 17.46 -12.24
CA ASP A 3 -19.13 16.92 -12.51
C ASP A 3 -19.09 15.38 -12.51
N PRO A 4 -20.08 14.67 -11.91
CA PRO A 4 -20.22 13.22 -12.03
C PRO A 4 -20.19 12.67 -13.47
N LYS A 5 -20.63 13.46 -14.45
CA LYS A 5 -20.54 13.12 -15.88
C LYS A 5 -19.10 12.99 -16.36
N ASP A 6 -18.18 13.80 -15.84
CA ASP A 6 -16.75 13.69 -16.14
C ASP A 6 -16.21 12.33 -15.66
N VAL A 7 -16.63 11.91 -14.45
CA VAL A 7 -16.22 10.62 -13.87
C VAL A 7 -16.76 9.46 -14.73
N GLN A 8 -18.03 9.52 -15.15
CA GLN A 8 -18.61 8.52 -16.05
C GLN A 8 -17.89 8.49 -17.40
N HIS A 9 -17.55 9.66 -17.95
CA HIS A 9 -16.82 9.75 -19.20
C HIS A 9 -15.44 9.09 -19.09
N ILE A 10 -14.68 9.40 -18.04
CA ILE A 10 -13.32 8.90 -17.85
C ILE A 10 -13.29 7.42 -17.49
N LEU A 11 -14.17 6.97 -16.57
CA LEU A 11 -14.08 5.62 -15.99
C LEU A 11 -15.01 4.59 -16.63
N SER A 12 -15.94 5.01 -17.49
CA SER A 12 -16.91 4.10 -18.12
C SER A 12 -16.97 4.28 -19.65
N THR A 13 -17.47 5.40 -20.16
CA THR A 13 -17.84 5.50 -21.58
C THR A 13 -16.66 5.76 -22.51
N ASN A 14 -15.57 6.34 -22.00
CA ASN A 14 -14.38 6.67 -22.78
C ASN A 14 -13.08 6.14 -22.15
N PHE A 15 -13.17 5.08 -21.34
CA PHE A 15 -12.06 4.55 -20.53
C PHE A 15 -10.79 4.23 -21.31
N ASN A 16 -10.91 3.75 -22.55
CA ASN A 16 -9.74 3.43 -23.36
C ASN A 16 -8.90 4.68 -23.66
N ASN A 17 -9.48 5.87 -23.81
CA ASN A 17 -8.72 7.09 -24.10
C ASN A 17 -7.99 7.67 -22.87
N TYR A 18 -8.25 7.18 -21.66
CA TYR A 18 -7.61 7.63 -20.42
C TYR A 18 -6.60 6.59 -19.92
N VAL A 19 -5.43 6.59 -20.52
CA VAL A 19 -4.30 5.72 -20.16
C VAL A 19 -3.38 6.38 -19.14
N LYS A 20 -2.55 5.58 -18.48
CA LYS A 20 -1.49 6.10 -17.62
C LYS A 20 -0.43 6.80 -18.50
N PRO A 21 -0.05 8.04 -18.18
CA PRO A 21 0.98 8.76 -18.92
C PRO A 21 2.35 8.09 -18.71
N GLN A 22 3.28 8.33 -19.64
CA GLN A 22 4.62 7.72 -19.58
C GLN A 22 5.34 8.02 -18.27
N GLY A 23 5.24 9.25 -17.74
CA GLY A 23 5.84 9.60 -16.45
C GLY A 23 5.29 8.79 -15.27
N PHE A 24 4.01 8.38 -15.31
CA PHE A 24 3.44 7.46 -14.33
C PHE A 24 4.03 6.06 -14.49
N LEU A 25 4.03 5.52 -15.71
CA LEU A 25 4.62 4.21 -15.97
C LEU A 25 6.07 4.17 -15.49
N ASP A 26 6.86 5.18 -15.86
CA ASP A 26 8.26 5.35 -15.49
C ASP A 26 8.47 5.40 -13.97
N ALA A 27 7.59 6.06 -13.22
CA ALA A 27 7.73 6.16 -11.77
C ALA A 27 7.54 4.79 -11.07
N PHE A 28 6.72 3.91 -11.64
CA PHE A 28 6.36 2.62 -11.05
C PHE A 28 7.13 1.44 -11.67
N GLN A 29 7.59 1.54 -12.92
CA GLN A 29 8.15 0.44 -13.72
C GLN A 29 9.30 -0.30 -13.01
N GLU A 30 10.19 0.41 -12.32
CA GLU A 30 11.39 -0.22 -11.74
C GLU A 30 11.09 -1.11 -10.51
N ILE A 31 10.00 -0.83 -9.78
CA ILE A 31 9.60 -1.63 -8.62
C ILE A 31 8.55 -2.66 -9.02
N PHE A 32 7.62 -2.24 -9.88
CA PHE A 32 6.40 -2.98 -10.16
C PHE A 32 6.42 -3.69 -11.51
N GLU A 33 7.49 -3.51 -12.30
CA GLU A 33 7.77 -4.18 -13.58
C GLU A 33 6.52 -4.34 -14.48
N ASN A 34 6.08 -5.58 -14.69
CA ASN A 34 4.95 -5.90 -15.56
C ASN A 34 3.62 -5.98 -14.80
N SER A 35 3.55 -5.46 -13.57
CA SER A 35 2.30 -5.46 -12.82
C SER A 35 1.29 -4.48 -13.40
N PHE A 36 0.02 -4.66 -13.06
CA PHE A 36 -1.07 -3.78 -13.48
C PHE A 36 -0.92 -2.33 -13.01
N PHE A 37 0.06 -2.00 -12.15
CA PHE A 37 0.45 -0.62 -11.83
C PHE A 37 1.33 0.00 -12.92
N ALA A 38 2.21 -0.77 -13.55
CA ALA A 38 3.20 -0.29 -14.52
C ALA A 38 2.87 -0.66 -15.98
N VAL A 39 1.69 -1.24 -16.25
CA VAL A 39 1.20 -1.46 -17.63
C VAL A 39 -0.12 -0.72 -17.92
N ASN A 40 -0.43 -0.53 -19.21
CA ASN A 40 -1.63 0.13 -19.71
C ASN A 40 -2.67 -0.87 -20.25
N HIS A 41 -3.93 -0.45 -20.30
CA HIS A 41 -5.07 -1.24 -20.80
C HIS A 41 -5.45 -0.96 -22.25
N HIS A 42 -4.75 -0.04 -22.92
CA HIS A 42 -5.10 0.42 -24.27
C HIS A 42 -5.03 -0.70 -25.32
N PRO A 43 -5.96 -0.76 -26.29
CA PRO A 43 -5.91 -1.79 -27.34
C PRO A 43 -4.64 -1.77 -28.22
N GLN A 44 -3.92 -0.64 -28.28
CA GLN A 44 -2.70 -0.51 -29.09
C GLN A 44 -1.41 -0.94 -28.37
N VAL A 45 -1.45 -1.28 -27.07
CA VAL A 45 -0.27 -1.89 -26.44
C VAL A 45 -0.07 -3.33 -26.96
N PRO A 46 1.14 -3.91 -26.89
CA PRO A 46 1.45 -5.18 -27.58
C PRO A 46 0.51 -6.35 -27.28
N ASP A 47 -0.05 -6.43 -26.08
CA ASP A 47 -1.00 -7.47 -25.64
C ASP A 47 -2.47 -7.00 -25.65
N ALA A 48 -2.75 -5.86 -26.27
CA ALA A 48 -4.04 -5.17 -26.26
C ALA A 48 -4.64 -5.01 -24.84
N GLY A 49 -3.79 -4.87 -23.81
CA GLY A 49 -4.18 -4.70 -22.41
C GLY A 49 -4.62 -5.99 -21.71
N ALA A 50 -4.36 -7.16 -22.28
CA ALA A 50 -4.78 -8.45 -21.72
C ALA A 50 -4.17 -8.71 -20.33
N GLY A 51 -2.88 -8.42 -20.15
CA GLY A 51 -2.17 -8.57 -18.89
C GLY A 51 -2.74 -7.67 -17.79
N TRP A 52 -3.01 -6.40 -18.11
CA TRP A 52 -3.66 -5.47 -17.18
C TRP A 52 -5.02 -6.00 -16.70
N ARG A 53 -5.87 -6.47 -17.63
CA ARG A 53 -7.20 -7.01 -17.32
C ARG A 53 -7.10 -8.27 -16.47
N LEU A 54 -6.19 -9.19 -16.81
CA LEU A 54 -6.00 -10.45 -16.10
C LEU A 54 -5.60 -10.19 -14.65
N GLN A 55 -4.56 -9.41 -14.42
CA GLN A 55 -4.05 -9.14 -13.07
C GLN A 55 -5.08 -8.44 -12.18
N ARG A 56 -5.83 -7.47 -12.73
CA ARG A 56 -6.93 -6.84 -11.99
C ARG A 56 -8.06 -7.81 -11.67
N LYS A 57 -8.39 -8.73 -12.58
CA LYS A 57 -9.39 -9.77 -12.34
C LYS A 57 -8.94 -10.74 -11.25
N VAL A 58 -7.65 -11.10 -11.22
CA VAL A 58 -7.05 -11.93 -10.16
C VAL A 58 -7.11 -11.19 -8.82
N ALA A 59 -6.65 -9.94 -8.77
CA ALA A 59 -6.68 -9.13 -7.54
C ALA A 59 -8.11 -8.95 -6.99
N ALA A 60 -9.09 -8.69 -7.87
CA ALA A 60 -10.50 -8.56 -7.47
C ALA A 60 -11.08 -9.87 -6.89
N LYS A 61 -10.54 -11.03 -7.25
CA LYS A 61 -10.97 -12.33 -6.70
C LYS A 61 -10.48 -12.60 -5.28
N VAL A 62 -9.39 -11.96 -4.85
CA VAL A 62 -8.93 -12.03 -3.44
C VAL A 62 -9.99 -11.38 -2.54
N PHE A 63 -10.56 -10.26 -2.99
CA PHE A 63 -11.49 -9.40 -2.26
C PHE A 63 -12.96 -9.66 -2.62
N THR A 64 -13.39 -10.92 -2.68
CA THR A 64 -14.80 -11.26 -2.94
C THR A 64 -15.65 -11.19 -1.68
N THR A 65 -16.96 -10.91 -1.82
CA THR A 65 -17.90 -10.89 -0.69
C THR A 65 -17.91 -12.21 0.10
N ALA A 66 -17.69 -13.35 -0.57
CA ALA A 66 -17.59 -14.64 0.09
C ALA A 66 -16.35 -14.73 1.00
N ASN A 67 -15.18 -14.32 0.50
CA ASN A 67 -13.96 -14.26 1.30
C ASN A 67 -14.11 -13.25 2.46
N PHE A 68 -14.74 -12.10 2.20
CA PHE A 68 -14.97 -11.07 3.21
C PHE A 68 -15.84 -11.55 4.38
N ARG A 69 -16.95 -12.24 4.07
CA ARG A 69 -17.94 -12.64 5.09
C ARG A 69 -17.42 -13.74 6.03
N THR A 70 -16.59 -14.64 5.54
CA THR A 70 -16.17 -15.81 6.32
C THR A 70 -14.81 -15.61 6.99
N PHE A 71 -13.87 -14.95 6.32
CA PHE A 71 -12.47 -14.88 6.76
C PHE A 71 -12.10 -13.48 7.25
N THR A 72 -12.50 -12.45 6.50
CA THR A 72 -11.95 -11.11 6.70
C THR A 72 -12.42 -10.41 7.98
N GLU A 73 -13.66 -10.62 8.42
CA GLU A 73 -14.13 -10.08 9.71
C GLU A 73 -13.32 -10.61 10.90
N GLN A 74 -13.06 -11.93 10.92
CA GLN A 74 -12.28 -12.57 11.98
C GLN A 74 -10.83 -12.09 11.98
N VAL A 75 -10.24 -11.95 10.78
CA VAL A 75 -8.88 -11.43 10.61
C VAL A 75 -8.78 -9.98 11.11
N PHE A 76 -9.69 -9.10 10.69
CA PHE A 76 -9.68 -7.70 11.12
C PHE A 76 -9.95 -7.53 12.61
N ALA A 77 -10.85 -8.34 13.21
CA ALA A 77 -11.11 -8.30 14.64
C ALA A 77 -9.88 -8.75 15.44
N ARG A 78 -9.24 -9.85 15.02
CA ARG A 78 -8.03 -10.38 15.66
C ARG A 78 -6.88 -9.37 15.61
N HIS A 79 -6.54 -8.85 14.42
CA HIS A 79 -5.48 -7.85 14.27
C HIS A 79 -5.81 -6.55 15.02
N GLY A 80 -7.09 -6.24 15.21
CA GLY A 80 -7.54 -5.08 15.97
C GLY A 80 -7.22 -5.21 17.46
N GLU A 81 -7.54 -6.36 18.05
CA GLU A 81 -7.20 -6.67 19.44
C GLU A 81 -5.68 -6.74 19.64
N GLU A 82 -4.96 -7.43 18.76
CA GLU A 82 -3.49 -7.53 18.81
C GLU A 82 -2.81 -6.15 18.76
N THR A 83 -3.30 -5.27 17.89
CA THR A 83 -2.78 -3.90 17.79
C THR A 83 -3.07 -3.11 19.05
N LEU A 84 -4.29 -3.20 19.61
CA LEU A 84 -4.65 -2.51 20.85
C LEU A 84 -3.80 -2.97 22.04
N VAL A 85 -3.59 -4.28 22.19
CA VAL A 85 -2.74 -4.87 23.24
C VAL A 85 -1.31 -4.34 23.12
N THR A 86 -0.75 -4.36 21.90
CA THR A 86 0.62 -3.90 21.62
C THR A 86 0.80 -2.43 21.99
N VAL A 87 -0.10 -1.57 21.51
CA VAL A 87 -0.05 -0.13 21.76
C VAL A 87 -0.20 0.21 23.24
N ARG A 88 -1.10 -0.48 23.95
CA ARG A 88 -1.25 -0.31 25.40
C ARG A 88 0.04 -0.67 26.13
N ALA A 89 0.68 -1.78 25.75
CA ALA A 89 1.95 -2.20 26.34
C ALA A 89 3.09 -1.19 26.05
N GLU A 90 3.17 -0.68 24.83
CA GLU A 90 4.12 0.37 24.44
C GLU A 90 3.91 1.66 25.24
N ALA A 91 2.66 2.10 25.38
CA ALA A 91 2.31 3.31 26.16
C ALA A 91 2.65 3.17 27.65
N ILE A 92 2.43 1.99 28.24
CA ILE A 92 2.83 1.70 29.63
C ILE A 92 4.36 1.78 29.78
N LYS A 93 5.11 1.17 28.85
CA LYS A 93 6.58 1.21 28.85
C LYS A 93 7.11 2.63 28.69
N ALA A 94 6.52 3.44 27.82
CA ALA A 94 6.90 4.84 27.62
C ALA A 94 6.70 5.66 28.90
N ARG A 95 5.54 5.54 29.56
CA ARG A 95 5.25 6.21 30.83
C ARG A 95 6.21 5.82 31.95
N ALA A 96 6.55 4.54 32.04
CA ALA A 96 7.52 4.05 33.03
C ALA A 96 8.91 4.67 32.85
N ARG A 97 9.34 4.89 31.60
CA ARG A 97 10.61 5.58 31.28
C ARG A 97 10.57 7.07 31.64
N GLU A 98 9.41 7.70 31.50
CA GLU A 98 9.20 9.13 31.79
C GLU A 98 8.89 9.42 33.27
N GLY A 99 8.86 8.41 34.14
CA GLY A 99 8.56 8.57 35.57
C GLY A 99 7.13 9.04 35.87
N GLN A 100 6.22 8.90 34.91
CA GLN A 100 4.83 9.33 35.04
C GLN A 100 3.96 8.23 35.68
N SER A 101 3.18 8.59 36.70
CA SER A 101 2.19 7.70 37.31
C SER A 101 1.09 7.31 36.31
N GLN A 102 0.54 6.10 36.44
CA GLN A 102 -0.58 5.64 35.61
C GLN A 102 -1.75 6.64 35.65
N SER A 103 -2.41 6.85 34.50
CA SER A 103 -3.65 7.63 34.50
C SER A 103 -4.71 6.87 35.30
N LYS A 104 -5.46 7.61 36.12
CA LYS A 104 -6.49 7.02 37.00
C LYS A 104 -7.65 6.37 36.24
N ASP A 105 -7.80 6.67 34.95
CA ASP A 105 -8.88 6.23 34.08
C ASP A 105 -8.46 5.15 33.05
N GLY A 106 -7.19 4.73 33.03
CA GLY A 106 -6.67 3.77 32.05
C GLY A 106 -6.51 4.33 30.62
N SER A 107 -6.67 5.64 30.41
CA SER A 107 -6.41 6.29 29.13
C SER A 107 -4.93 6.21 28.74
N PHE A 108 -4.65 6.17 27.44
CA PHE A 108 -3.29 6.25 26.88
C PHE A 108 -3.26 7.15 25.65
N ARG A 109 -2.10 7.75 25.38
CA ARG A 109 -1.87 8.53 24.16
C ARG A 109 -1.22 7.62 23.14
N CYS A 110 -1.56 7.79 21.88
CA CYS A 110 -0.97 7.04 20.81
C CYS A 110 -0.97 7.83 19.49
N ASP A 111 -0.10 7.44 18.57
CA ASP A 111 -0.09 7.95 17.21
C ASP A 111 -1.07 7.13 16.35
N MET A 112 -2.20 7.74 15.99
CA MET A 112 -3.22 7.09 15.16
C MET A 112 -2.72 6.76 13.76
N GLN A 113 -1.76 7.51 13.21
CA GLN A 113 -1.19 7.24 11.89
C GLN A 113 -0.36 5.96 11.93
N GLU A 114 0.50 5.83 12.95
CA GLU A 114 1.33 4.64 13.12
C GLU A 114 0.48 3.39 13.37
N ILE A 115 -0.49 3.49 14.27
CA ILE A 115 -1.37 2.38 14.63
C ILE A 115 -2.21 1.93 13.45
N SER A 116 -2.78 2.88 12.73
CA SER A 116 -3.63 2.57 11.57
C SER A 116 -2.80 1.96 10.44
N ALA A 117 -1.56 2.43 10.22
CA ALA A 117 -0.65 1.84 9.24
C ALA A 117 -0.27 0.40 9.63
N ARG A 118 0.10 0.16 10.90
CA ARG A 118 0.46 -1.17 11.42
C ARG A 118 -0.71 -2.15 11.32
N TYR A 119 -1.89 -1.74 11.79
CA TYR A 119 -3.12 -2.51 11.70
C TYR A 119 -3.50 -2.85 10.26
N THR A 120 -3.47 -1.86 9.37
CA THR A 120 -3.81 -2.04 7.95
C THR A 120 -2.84 -3.00 7.28
N LEU A 121 -1.54 -2.85 7.52
CA LEU A 121 -0.52 -3.71 6.93
C LEU A 121 -0.74 -5.17 7.32
N ASN A 122 -0.82 -5.47 8.61
CA ASN A 122 -0.99 -6.84 9.10
C ASN A 122 -2.31 -7.45 8.63
N SER A 123 -3.40 -6.70 8.70
CA SER A 123 -4.72 -7.21 8.30
C SER A 123 -4.82 -7.46 6.80
N ILE A 124 -4.38 -6.52 5.97
CA ILE A 124 -4.46 -6.67 4.51
C ILE A 124 -3.48 -7.73 4.02
N PHE A 125 -2.30 -7.84 4.62
CA PHE A 125 -1.35 -8.89 4.31
C PHE A 125 -1.98 -10.27 4.55
N ASP A 126 -2.56 -10.47 5.73
CA ASP A 126 -3.20 -11.72 6.10
C ASP A 126 -4.39 -12.06 5.19
N VAL A 127 -5.26 -11.08 4.90
CA VAL A 127 -6.35 -11.27 3.93
C VAL A 127 -5.84 -11.62 2.53
N ALA A 128 -4.75 -10.98 2.09
CA ALA A 128 -4.24 -11.15 0.74
C ALA A 128 -3.49 -12.47 0.53
N PHE A 129 -2.75 -12.93 1.55
CA PHE A 129 -1.87 -14.10 1.46
C PHE A 129 -2.39 -15.32 2.21
N GLY A 130 -3.36 -15.15 3.12
CA GLY A 130 -3.97 -16.21 3.91
C GLY A 130 -3.16 -16.64 5.13
N LEU A 131 -2.14 -15.88 5.53
CA LEU A 131 -1.36 -16.10 6.75
C LEU A 131 -0.86 -14.78 7.35
N PRO A 132 -0.66 -14.71 8.69
CA PRO A 132 -0.10 -13.55 9.35
C PRO A 132 1.32 -13.22 8.87
N LEU A 133 1.65 -11.92 8.82
CA LEU A 133 3.00 -11.46 8.47
C LEU A 133 4.08 -12.03 9.40
N SER A 134 3.74 -12.21 10.69
CA SER A 134 4.64 -12.76 11.72
C SER A 134 5.07 -14.20 11.48
N GLU A 135 4.38 -14.94 10.61
CA GLU A 135 4.73 -16.33 10.26
C GLU A 135 5.74 -16.42 9.10
N ILE A 136 6.12 -15.28 8.51
CA ILE A 136 7.03 -15.24 7.37
C ILE A 136 8.39 -14.74 7.82
N GLU A 137 9.40 -15.59 7.64
CA GLU A 137 10.79 -15.25 7.93
C GLU A 137 11.27 -14.06 7.07
N GLY A 138 12.04 -13.16 7.67
CA GLY A 138 12.65 -12.03 6.98
C GLY A 138 11.70 -10.84 6.71
N THR A 139 10.54 -10.78 7.36
CA THR A 139 9.57 -9.69 7.17
C THR A 139 9.67 -8.54 8.18
N GLU A 140 10.69 -8.55 9.04
CA GLU A 140 10.91 -7.52 10.07
C GLU A 140 10.89 -6.08 9.49
N ASN A 141 11.46 -5.90 8.30
CA ASN A 141 11.54 -4.61 7.62
C ASN A 141 10.46 -4.42 6.53
N PHE A 142 9.46 -5.31 6.45
CA PHE A 142 8.47 -5.26 5.38
C PHE A 142 7.70 -3.93 5.35
N ALA A 143 7.28 -3.43 6.52
CA ALA A 143 6.62 -2.14 6.65
C ALA A 143 7.48 -0.98 6.15
N GLU A 144 8.78 -1.02 6.43
CA GLU A 144 9.75 -0.01 5.99
C GLU A 144 9.94 -0.07 4.47
N HIS A 145 10.06 -1.27 3.90
CA HIS A 145 10.15 -1.45 2.45
C HIS A 145 8.90 -0.95 1.74
N MET A 146 7.70 -1.23 2.26
CA MET A 146 6.45 -0.72 1.68
C MET A 146 6.37 0.81 1.76
N SER A 147 6.84 1.40 2.86
CA SER A 147 6.94 2.86 3.02
C SER A 147 7.94 3.48 2.04
N PHE A 148 9.08 2.83 1.83
CA PHE A 148 10.07 3.21 0.83
C PHE A 148 9.48 3.17 -0.57
N VAL A 149 8.84 2.06 -0.96
CA VAL A 149 8.21 1.89 -2.28
C VAL A 149 7.20 3.01 -2.55
N ASN A 150 6.30 3.28 -1.59
CA ASN A 150 5.30 4.34 -1.74
C ASN A 150 5.95 5.72 -1.90
N LYS A 151 6.87 6.07 -0.99
CA LYS A 151 7.61 7.34 -1.03
C LYS A 151 8.39 7.51 -2.33
N HIS A 152 9.05 6.44 -2.79
CA HIS A 152 9.89 6.45 -3.98
C HIS A 152 9.06 6.67 -5.25
N CYS A 153 7.98 5.93 -5.44
CA CYS A 153 7.06 6.12 -6.55
C CYS A 153 6.44 7.53 -6.54
N ALA A 154 5.98 8.00 -5.37
CA ALA A 154 5.40 9.34 -5.23
C ALA A 154 6.41 10.45 -5.53
N GLN A 155 7.65 10.33 -5.04
CA GLN A 155 8.70 11.29 -5.34
C GLN A 155 8.98 11.38 -6.83
N ARG A 156 9.09 10.25 -7.54
CA ARG A 156 9.31 10.24 -8.98
C ARG A 156 8.13 10.81 -9.76
N LEU A 157 6.90 10.53 -9.32
CA LEU A 157 5.69 10.99 -10.00
C LEU A 157 5.44 12.50 -9.83
N PHE A 158 5.65 13.05 -8.63
CA PHE A 158 5.22 14.42 -8.32
C PHE A 158 6.35 15.44 -8.20
N VAL A 159 7.56 15.02 -7.83
CA VAL A 159 8.65 15.95 -7.48
C VAL A 159 9.83 15.81 -8.44
N LYS A 160 10.24 14.57 -8.72
CA LYS A 160 11.44 14.21 -9.47
C LYS A 160 11.06 13.58 -10.82
N GLN A 161 10.19 14.22 -11.60
CA GLN A 161 9.73 13.67 -12.89
C GLN A 161 10.88 13.46 -13.89
N TYR A 162 11.95 14.23 -13.76
CA TYR A 162 13.18 14.12 -14.57
C TYR A 162 14.27 13.26 -13.92
N TYR A 163 13.95 12.39 -12.95
CA TYR A 163 14.94 11.57 -12.22
C TYR A 163 15.87 10.77 -13.14
N LYS A 164 15.36 10.34 -14.31
CA LYS A 164 16.14 9.63 -15.32
C LYS A 164 17.33 10.45 -15.84
N LEU A 165 17.21 11.78 -15.92
CA LEU A 165 18.28 12.67 -16.38
C LEU A 165 19.36 12.91 -15.32
N LEU A 166 19.13 12.57 -14.06
CA LEU A 166 20.06 12.82 -12.96
C LEU A 166 20.35 11.53 -12.16
N ARG A 167 20.09 10.38 -12.79
CA ARG A 167 20.07 9.07 -12.12
C ARG A 167 21.40 8.75 -11.43
N TRP A 168 22.52 9.20 -12.00
CA TRP A 168 23.86 8.92 -11.50
C TRP A 168 24.21 9.65 -10.20
N VAL A 169 23.54 10.76 -9.88
CA VAL A 169 23.81 11.56 -8.65
C VAL A 169 22.73 11.41 -7.58
N MET A 170 21.56 10.86 -7.92
CA MET A 170 20.43 10.77 -6.98
C MET A 170 20.64 9.67 -5.92
N PRO A 171 20.58 9.99 -4.62
CA PRO A 171 20.69 9.01 -3.55
C PRO A 171 19.63 7.90 -3.61
N SER A 172 18.39 8.26 -3.98
CA SER A 172 17.26 7.32 -4.12
C SER A 172 17.52 6.21 -5.14
N GLU A 173 18.35 6.47 -6.16
CA GLU A 173 18.71 5.48 -7.19
C GLU A 173 19.76 4.49 -6.68
N ARG A 174 20.56 4.87 -5.69
CA ARG A 174 21.49 3.98 -5.00
C ARG A 174 20.77 3.11 -3.99
N GLU A 175 19.80 3.68 -3.27
CA GLU A 175 18.96 2.95 -2.31
C GLU A 175 18.15 1.84 -3.00
N LEU A 176 17.63 2.08 -4.20
CA LEU A 176 16.88 1.05 -4.96
C LEU A 176 17.73 -0.17 -5.37
N ARG A 177 19.06 -0.05 -5.41
CA ARG A 177 19.97 -1.14 -5.79
C ARG A 177 20.46 -1.98 -4.60
N ARG A 178 20.13 -1.58 -3.37
CA ARG A 178 20.47 -2.30 -2.15
C ARG A 178 19.35 -3.26 -1.80
#